data_AF-A0A0B2QSL7-F1
#
_entry.id   AF-A0A0B2QSL7-F1
#
_cell.length_a   1.000
_cell.length_b   1.000
_cell.length_c   1.000
_cell.angle_alpha   90.00
_cell.angle_beta   90.00
_cell.angle_gamma   90.00
#
_symmetry.space_group_name_H-M   'P 1'
#
loop_
_entity.id
_entity.type
_entity.pdbx_description
1 polymer ?
#
loop_
_entity_poly.entity_id
_entity_poly.type
_entity_poly.pdbx_seq_one_letter_code
_entity_poly.pdbx_strand_id
1 'polypeptide(L)'
;MIGQMLSIISTSLLAVEKLSYISPLFFIGVLQAMVPQLFMSIYMNGVNQLFDVEIDKINKPHLPLASGQLSFRTGAIIVASCLTLVRYKFIL
;
A
#
# COMPACT_ATOMS: atom_id res chain seq x y z
N MET A 1 7.06 -1.54 -1.90
CA MET A 1 6.25 -0.36 -2.32
C MET A 1 6.76 0.27 -3.61
N ILE A 2 8.05 0.65 -3.72
CA ILE A 2 8.59 1.29 -4.94
C ILE A 2 8.34 0.47 -6.22
N GLY A 3 8.64 -0.84 -6.20
CA GLY A 3 8.42 -1.71 -7.36
C GLY A 3 6.95 -1.78 -7.82
N GLN A 4 6.00 -1.77 -6.89
CA GLN A 4 4.57 -1.76 -7.23
C GLN A 4 4.12 -0.41 -7.78
N MET A 5 4.64 0.70 -7.25
CA MET A 5 4.38 2.04 -7.79
C MET A 5 4.90 2.17 -9.23
N LEU A 6 6.12 1.70 -9.48
CA LEU A 6 6.69 1.66 -10.83
C LEU A 6 5.87 0.77 -11.76
N SER A 7 5.37 -0.37 -11.27
CA SER A 7 4.49 -1.24 -12.05
C SER A 7 3.19 -0.55 -12.44
N ILE A 8 2.50 0.13 -11.51
CA ILE A 8 1.27 0.89 -11.82
C ILE A 8 1.53 1.99 -12.83
N ILE A 9 2.61 2.76 -12.67
CA ILE A 9 2.97 3.82 -13.61
C ILE A 9 3.27 3.21 -14.98
N SER A 10 4.07 2.14 -15.02
CA SER A 10 4.45 1.47 -16.26
C SER A 10 3.25 0.88 -17.00
N THR A 11 2.34 0.19 -16.30
CA THR A 11 1.13 -0.40 -16.92
C THR A 11 0.13 0.67 -17.35
N SER A 12 0.01 1.77 -16.58
CA SER A 12 -0.83 2.91 -16.96
C SER A 12 -0.30 3.60 -18.22
N LEU A 13 1.01 3.78 -18.33
CA LEU A 13 1.65 4.33 -19.53
C LEU A 13 1.57 3.37 -20.72
N LEU A 14 1.67 2.06 -20.50
CA LEU A 14 1.52 1.05 -21.54
C LEU A 14 0.13 1.10 -22.20
N ALA A 15 -0.90 1.48 -21.45
CA ALA A 15 -2.27 1.64 -21.96
C ALA A 15 -2.49 2.92 -22.79
N VAL A 16 -1.50 3.82 -22.88
CA VAL A 16 -1.61 5.08 -23.64
C VAL A 16 -1.33 4.84 -25.12
N GLU A 17 -2.37 4.89 -25.95
CA GLU A 17 -2.23 4.73 -27.41
C GLU A 17 -1.84 6.03 -28.14
N LYS A 18 -2.18 7.20 -27.57
CA LYS A 18 -1.92 8.52 -28.16
C LYS A 18 -1.48 9.51 -27.09
N LEU A 19 -0.52 10.37 -27.41
CA LEU A 19 -0.04 11.41 -26.48
C LEU A 19 -1.15 12.38 -26.03
N SER A 20 -2.17 12.60 -26.87
CA SER A 20 -3.33 13.44 -26.51
C SER A 20 -4.19 12.85 -25.39
N TYR A 21 -4.02 11.57 -25.03
CA TYR A 21 -4.70 10.95 -23.89
C TYR A 21 -4.02 11.26 -22.56
N ILE A 22 -2.77 11.73 -22.58
CA ILE A 22 -2.09 12.21 -21.37
C ILE A 22 -2.68 13.57 -21.02
N SER A 23 -3.51 13.58 -19.99
CA SER A 23 -4.26 14.74 -19.52
C SER A 23 -4.30 14.75 -17.98
N PRO A 24 -4.75 15.83 -17.33
CA PRO A 24 -4.96 15.83 -15.88
C PRO A 24 -5.85 14.66 -15.41
N LEU A 25 -6.82 14.23 -16.22
CA LEU A 25 -7.68 13.08 -15.92
C LEU A 25 -6.92 11.75 -15.92
N PHE A 26 -5.93 11.58 -16.80
CA PHE A 26 -5.06 10.41 -16.78
C PHE A 26 -4.31 10.29 -15.44
N PHE A 27 -3.72 11.40 -14.96
CA PHE A 27 -3.03 11.41 -13.68
C PHE A 27 -3.96 11.16 -12.49
N ILE A 28 -5.21 11.64 -12.56
CA ILE A 28 -6.24 11.29 -11.56
C ILE A 28 -6.46 9.78 -11.55
N GLY A 29 -6.61 9.13 -12.71
CA GLY A 29 -6.75 7.67 -12.81
C GLY A 29 -5.55 6.90 -12.23
N VAL A 30 -4.32 7.34 -12.54
CA VAL A 30 -3.10 6.75 -11.96
C VAL A 30 -3.09 6.88 -10.43
N LEU A 31 -3.43 8.06 -9.90
CA LEU A 31 -3.53 8.28 -8.45
C LEU A 31 -4.63 7.42 -7.83
N GLN A 32 -5.77 7.26 -8.51
CA GLN A 32 -6.86 6.39 -8.07
C GLN A 32 -6.44 4.92 -7.98
N ALA A 33 -5.49 4.45 -8.80
CA ALA A 33 -4.91 3.12 -8.67
C ALA A 33 -3.84 3.04 -7.56
N MET A 34 -3.00 4.07 -7.42
CA MET A 34 -1.89 4.06 -6.46
C MET A 34 -2.34 4.14 -5.00
N VAL A 35 -3.36 4.94 -4.69
CA VAL A 35 -3.85 5.15 -3.31
C VAL A 35 -4.38 3.86 -2.66
N PRO A 36 -5.31 3.10 -3.24
CA PRO A 36 -5.77 1.83 -2.65
C PRO A 36 -4.63 0.81 -2.57
N GLN A 37 -3.71 0.78 -3.55
CA GLN A 37 -2.57 -0.13 -3.51
C GLN A 37 -1.61 0.17 -2.34
N LEU A 38 -1.41 1.46 -2.03
CA LEU A 38 -0.63 1.89 -0.88
C LEU A 38 -1.25 1.34 0.42
N PHE A 39 -2.55 1.56 0.63
CA PHE A 39 -3.25 1.08 1.82
C PHE A 39 -3.26 -0.45 1.91
N MET A 40 -3.48 -1.14 0.80
CA MET A 40 -3.46 -2.60 0.78
C MET A 40 -2.07 -3.16 1.11
N SER A 41 -1.00 -2.51 0.62
CA SER A 41 0.38 -2.90 0.95
C SER A 41 0.68 -2.74 2.45
N ILE A 42 0.23 -1.63 3.06
CA ILE A 42 0.40 -1.38 4.49
C ILE A 42 -0.43 -2.39 5.29
N TYR A 43 -1.68 -2.64 4.91
CA TYR A 43 -2.54 -3.63 5.53
C TYR A 43 -1.90 -5.02 5.54
N MET A 44 -1.50 -5.54 4.37
CA MET A 44 -0.92 -6.88 4.25
C MET A 44 0.37 -7.02 5.06
N ASN A 45 1.30 -6.07 4.94
CA ASN A 45 2.56 -6.13 5.66
C ASN A 45 2.36 -5.94 7.18
N GLY A 46 1.42 -5.11 7.59
CA GLY A 46 1.13 -4.86 8.99
C GLY A 46 0.38 -6.02 9.64
N VAL A 47 -0.55 -6.68 8.93
CA VAL A 47 -1.14 -7.96 9.37
C VAL A 47 -0.03 -8.97 9.64
N ASN A 48 0.87 -9.18 8.67
CA ASN A 48 1.97 -10.12 8.85
C ASN A 48 2.80 -9.79 10.11
N GLN A 49 3.21 -8.52 10.27
CA GLN A 49 3.97 -8.12 11.46
C GLN A 49 3.20 -8.28 12.78
N LEU A 50 1.88 -8.04 12.81
CA LEU A 50 1.08 -8.19 14.03
C LEU A 50 1.00 -9.65 14.49
N PHE A 51 0.95 -10.60 13.55
CA PHE A 51 0.96 -12.03 13.88
C PHE A 51 2.37 -12.55 14.17
N ASP A 52 3.37 -12.00 13.50
CA ASP A 52 4.75 -12.46 13.60
C ASP A 52 5.60 -11.63 14.58
N VAL A 53 5.02 -10.81 15.48
CA VAL A 53 5.80 -9.89 16.36
C VAL A 53 6.96 -10.58 17.06
N GLU A 54 6.71 -11.72 17.71
CA GLU A 54 7.76 -12.44 18.45
C GLU A 54 8.78 -13.12 17.54
N ILE A 55 8.36 -13.52 16.32
CA ILE A 55 9.23 -14.13 15.31
C ILE A 55 10.13 -13.06 14.69
N ASP A 56 9.56 -11.90 14.33
CA ASP A 56 10.26 -10.79 13.72
C ASP A 56 11.22 -10.11 14.70
N LYS A 57 11.03 -10.22 16.03
CA LYS A 57 12.07 -9.82 17.00
C LYS A 57 13.39 -10.56 16.80
N ILE A 58 13.36 -11.79 16.28
CA ILE A 58 14.55 -12.60 16.00
C ILE A 58 14.98 -12.38 14.54
N ASN A 59 14.05 -12.53 13.61
CA ASN A 59 14.36 -12.57 12.17
C ASN A 59 14.53 -11.19 11.54
N LYS A 60 13.77 -10.20 12.00
CA LYS A 60 13.66 -8.86 11.42
C LYS A 60 13.54 -7.79 12.52
N PRO A 61 14.51 -7.70 13.46
CA PRO A 61 14.40 -6.88 14.67
C PRO A 61 14.26 -5.38 14.40
N HIS A 62 14.57 -4.93 13.19
CA HIS A 62 14.46 -3.55 12.75
C HIS A 62 13.03 -3.14 12.36
N LEU A 63 12.08 -4.08 12.25
CA LEU A 63 10.71 -3.75 11.87
C LEU A 63 9.99 -2.93 12.95
N PRO A 64 9.05 -2.05 12.60
CA PRO A 64 8.45 -1.11 13.56
C PRO A 64 7.81 -1.76 14.78
N LEU A 65 7.09 -2.89 14.59
CA LEU A 65 6.46 -3.61 15.69
C LEU A 65 7.46 -4.44 16.51
N ALA A 66 8.39 -5.14 15.84
CA ALA A 66 9.40 -5.95 16.51
C ALA A 66 10.40 -5.10 17.32
N SER A 67 10.83 -3.97 16.78
CA SER A 67 11.74 -3.02 17.44
C SER A 67 11.09 -2.21 18.57
N GLY A 68 9.75 -2.22 18.67
CA GLY A 68 9.01 -1.39 19.61
C GLY A 68 8.91 0.09 19.22
N GLN A 69 9.42 0.49 18.04
CA GLN A 69 9.20 1.85 17.50
C GLN A 69 7.71 2.19 17.37
N LEU A 70 6.88 1.16 17.16
CA LEU A 70 5.43 1.28 17.07
C LEU A 70 4.80 0.32 18.07
N SER A 71 3.92 0.82 18.94
CA SER A 71 3.22 -0.05 19.90
C SER A 71 2.28 -1.02 19.18
N PHE A 72 2.07 -2.21 19.74
CA PHE A 72 1.14 -3.19 19.18
C PHE A 72 -0.26 -2.60 18.93
N ARG A 73 -0.79 -1.85 19.91
CA ARG A 73 -2.10 -1.20 19.79
C ARG A 73 -2.13 -0.19 18.65
N THR A 74 -1.10 0.64 18.52
CA THR A 74 -0.99 1.60 17.41
C THR A 74 -0.92 0.88 16.07
N GLY A 75 -0.16 -0.21 15.98
CA GLY A 75 -0.01 -1.01 14.77
C GLY A 75 -1.33 -1.63 14.35
N ALA A 76 -2.05 -2.23 15.29
CA ALA A 76 -3.38 -2.79 15.06
C ALA A 76 -4.38 -1.74 14.55
N ILE A 77 -4.37 -0.53 15.12
CA ILE A 77 -5.23 0.58 14.67
C ILE A 77 -4.88 0.99 13.23
N ILE A 78 -3.58 1.16 12.92
CA ILE A 78 -3.13 1.55 11.58
C ILE A 78 -3.55 0.48 10.55
N VAL A 79 -3.29 -0.79 10.86
CA VAL A 79 -3.63 -1.93 9.99
C VAL A 79 -5.13 -1.99 9.75
N ALA A 80 -5.96 -1.96 10.80
CA ALA A 80 -7.41 -1.97 10.68
C ALA A 80 -7.93 -0.76 9.87
N SER A 81 -7.35 0.42 10.08
CA SER A 81 -7.75 1.63 9.34
C SER A 81 -7.44 1.50 7.85
N CYS A 82 -6.28 0.94 7.49
CA CYS A 82 -5.89 0.74 6.08
C CYS A 82 -6.88 -0.17 5.32
N LEU A 83 -7.47 -1.16 5.97
CA LEU A 83 -8.51 -2.01 5.35
C LEU A 83 -9.74 -1.18 4.94
N THR A 84 -10.19 -0.27 5.80
CA THR A 84 -11.41 0.53 5.55
C THR A 84 -11.21 1.62 4.48
N LEU A 85 -9.97 2.06 4.28
CA LEU A 85 -9.61 3.10 3.32
C LEU A 85 -9.51 2.58 1.89
N VAL A 86 -9.39 1.26 1.69
CA VAL A 86 -9.56 0.61 0.39
C VAL A 86 -11.05 0.51 0.07
N ARG A 87 -11.66 1.63 -0.36
CA ARG A 87 -13.10 1.67 -0.69
C ARG A 87 -13.38 0.89 -1.98
N TYR A 88 -14.37 -0.01 -1.92
CA TYR A 88 -14.87 -0.86 -3.02
C TYR A 88 -15.31 -0.10 -4.29
N LYS A 89 -15.65 1.19 -4.17
CA LYS A 89 -16.08 2.05 -5.28
C LYS A 89 -14.97 2.48 -6.24
N PHE A 90 -13.71 2.12 -5.97
CA PHE A 90 -12.56 2.44 -6.85
C PHE A 90 -12.18 1.30 -7.80
N ILE A 91 -12.88 0.15 -7.76
CA ILE A 91 -12.55 -1.06 -8.52
C ILE A 91 -13.61 -1.38 -9.61
N LEU A 92 -14.68 -0.59 -9.73
CA LEU A 92 -15.74 -0.74 -10.74
C LEU A 92 -16.01 0.56 -11.48
#